data_AF-A0A9P6MSD7-F1
#
_entry.id   AF-A0A9P6MSD7-F1
#
_cell.length_a   1.000
_cell.length_b   1.000
_cell.length_c   1.000
_cell.angle_alpha   90.00
_cell.angle_beta   90.00
_cell.angle_gamma   90.00
#
_symmetry.space_group_name_H-M   'P 1'
#
loop_
_entity.id
_entity.type
_entity.pdbx_description
1 polymer ?
#
loop_
_entity_poly.entity_id
_entity_poly.type
_entity_poly.pdbx_seq_one_letter_code
_entity_poly.pdbx_strand_id
1 'polypeptide(L)'
;MIPIRCAAFTLSRARTSAQFASYTTRSNGAAFLNNLDFLAPAPSQPRPVQQTKPNSLQSQQPPQSSNKTSTPPLAVSLADLEDLDDLDVKSPPKRVNKFASVEAKDSKDNKDNKDDEDKGPSLDRLRRDEEIRSLWIQYITPEGNQGQKRLAHVLKSFDRSQYYLIEVNPSADPPVCKLFSKKVLYKKAKEAKQAKKASALTTKELQLHWGTDAHDLDHKLSKFRGFLEKGHRLEIQINGRRGKNTTAAERDAIMERVRAEFEPVSKYVRKMEWITPTSVTMLLQGVPQKVEKTKEV
;
A
#
# COMPACT_ATOMS: atom_id res chain seq x y z
N MET A 1 -20.95 62.95 -26.31
CA MET A 1 -21.34 63.64 -25.06
C MET A 1 -22.66 64.35 -25.29
N ILE A 2 -23.73 63.86 -24.66
CA ILE A 2 -24.89 64.58 -24.08
C ILE A 2 -25.73 63.47 -23.41
N PRO A 3 -26.23 63.66 -22.18
CA PRO A 3 -26.77 62.60 -21.31
C PRO A 3 -28.30 62.53 -21.41
N ILE A 4 -28.96 61.63 -20.65
CA ILE A 4 -30.15 61.89 -19.82
C ILE A 4 -30.95 60.59 -19.49
N ARG A 5 -31.21 60.45 -18.18
CA ARG A 5 -32.33 59.77 -17.47
C ARG A 5 -32.29 58.29 -17.09
N CYS A 6 -32.06 58.12 -15.79
CA CYS A 6 -32.62 57.12 -14.89
C CYS A 6 -34.14 56.93 -15.04
N ALA A 7 -34.59 55.69 -14.88
CA ALA A 7 -35.92 55.37 -14.37
C ALA A 7 -35.79 54.21 -13.38
N ALA A 8 -36.12 54.50 -12.11
CA ALA A 8 -36.33 53.52 -11.07
C ALA A 8 -37.67 52.81 -11.30
N PHE A 9 -37.70 51.49 -11.17
CA PHE A 9 -38.95 50.73 -11.17
C PHE A 9 -39.03 49.92 -9.88
N THR A 10 -39.91 50.36 -9.00
CA THR A 10 -40.30 49.72 -7.74
C THR A 10 -41.61 48.96 -7.95
N LEU A 11 -41.61 47.64 -7.68
CA LEU A 11 -42.81 46.84 -7.37
C LEU A 11 -42.33 45.72 -6.43
N SER A 12 -42.62 45.77 -5.12
CA SER A 12 -43.90 45.52 -4.44
C SER A 12 -44.43 44.08 -4.59
N ARG A 13 -44.02 43.26 -3.61
CA ARG A 13 -44.81 42.32 -2.79
C ARG A 13 -45.77 41.33 -3.48
N ALA A 14 -45.50 40.03 -3.29
CA ALA A 14 -46.51 39.09 -2.80
C ALA A 14 -45.86 37.85 -2.17
N ARG A 15 -46.18 37.60 -0.90
CA ARG A 15 -45.96 36.36 -0.16
C ARG A 15 -47.11 35.41 -0.51
N THR A 16 -46.81 34.18 -0.91
CA THR A 16 -47.78 33.09 -0.91
C THR A 16 -47.23 31.94 -0.07
N SER A 17 -47.82 31.79 1.10
CA SER A 17 -47.66 30.68 2.03
C SER A 17 -48.38 29.45 1.49
N ALA A 18 -47.64 28.38 1.20
CA ALA A 18 -48.21 27.08 0.91
C ALA A 18 -48.55 26.36 2.21
N GLN A 19 -49.82 25.99 2.33
CA GLN A 19 -50.41 25.19 3.40
C GLN A 19 -49.90 23.75 3.29
N PHE A 20 -49.34 23.21 4.38
CA PHE A 20 -49.03 21.80 4.50
C PHE A 20 -50.21 21.06 5.12
N ALA A 21 -50.70 20.06 4.39
CA ALA A 21 -51.79 19.18 4.75
C ALA A 21 -51.40 18.27 5.93
N SER A 22 -52.31 18.22 6.91
CA SER A 22 -52.33 17.25 8.00
C SER A 22 -52.95 15.94 7.52
N TYR A 23 -52.23 14.84 7.67
CA TYR A 23 -52.81 13.49 7.69
C TYR A 23 -52.50 12.87 9.04
N THR A 24 -53.54 12.74 9.85
CA THR A 24 -53.53 12.02 11.11
C THR A 24 -53.79 10.55 10.80
N THR A 25 -52.84 9.67 11.12
CA THR A 25 -53.10 8.23 11.14
C THR A 25 -53.24 7.78 12.58
N ARG A 26 -54.43 7.30 12.88
CA ARG A 26 -54.88 6.70 14.13
C ARG A 26 -54.54 5.21 14.10
N SER A 27 -53.70 4.74 15.01
CA SER A 27 -53.65 3.33 15.38
C SER A 27 -53.30 3.18 16.86
N ASN A 28 -54.27 2.63 17.59
CA ASN A 28 -54.15 2.17 18.96
C ASN A 28 -53.15 1.02 19.05
N GLY A 29 -52.34 1.00 20.11
CA GLY A 29 -51.45 -0.11 20.42
C GLY A 29 -50.78 0.10 21.78
N ALA A 30 -51.32 -0.56 22.79
CA ALA A 30 -50.86 -0.63 24.16
C ALA A 30 -49.34 -0.81 24.32
N ALA A 31 -48.76 -0.21 25.37
CA ALA A 31 -47.98 -0.95 26.36
C ALA A 31 -47.40 -0.03 27.45
N PHE A 32 -47.75 -0.37 28.69
CA PHE A 32 -46.87 -0.53 29.84
C PHE A 32 -45.94 0.62 30.28
N LEU A 33 -46.31 1.13 31.45
CA LEU A 33 -45.45 1.72 32.48
C LEU A 33 -44.11 0.99 32.59
N ASN A 34 -43.01 1.75 32.56
CA ASN A 34 -41.90 1.58 33.50
C ASN A 34 -40.96 2.81 33.47
N ASN A 35 -40.78 3.36 34.67
CA ASN A 35 -39.61 4.05 35.21
C ASN A 35 -38.32 3.93 34.38
N LEU A 36 -37.66 5.07 34.12
CA LEU A 36 -36.31 5.34 34.65
C LEU A 36 -35.83 6.73 34.22
N ASP A 37 -35.34 7.47 35.22
CA ASP A 37 -34.85 8.82 35.17
C ASP A 37 -33.74 9.07 34.14
N PHE A 38 -33.87 10.20 33.48
CA PHE A 38 -32.89 10.78 32.56
C PHE A 38 -31.75 11.39 33.41
N LEU A 39 -30.68 10.62 33.63
CA LEU A 39 -29.49 11.10 34.31
C LEU A 39 -28.69 12.03 33.37
N ALA A 40 -28.60 13.30 33.74
CA ALA A 40 -27.76 14.31 33.10
C ALA A 40 -26.26 13.95 33.16
N PRO A 41 -25.45 14.31 32.16
CA PRO A 41 -24.00 14.07 32.20
C PRO A 41 -23.30 15.07 33.13
N ALA A 42 -22.58 14.53 34.13
CA ALA A 42 -21.75 15.30 35.06
C ALA A 42 -20.47 15.86 34.37
N PRO A 43 -19.95 17.02 34.80
CA PRO A 43 -18.74 17.63 34.25
C PRO A 43 -17.46 16.89 34.67
N SER A 44 -16.54 16.79 33.72
CA SER A 44 -15.21 16.17 33.80
C SER A 44 -14.30 16.83 34.85
N GLN A 45 -13.81 16.04 35.81
CA GLN A 45 -12.73 16.39 36.74
C GLN A 45 -11.35 16.27 36.06
N PRO A 46 -10.39 17.18 36.29
CA PRO A 46 -9.02 17.08 35.77
C PRO A 46 -8.19 16.03 36.54
N ARG A 47 -7.34 15.28 35.81
CA ARG A 47 -6.42 14.28 36.38
C ARG A 47 -5.29 14.93 37.20
N PRO A 48 -4.81 14.29 38.27
CA PRO A 48 -3.67 14.79 39.06
C PRO A 48 -2.34 14.65 38.32
N VAL A 49 -1.59 15.75 38.31
CA VAL A 49 -0.19 15.86 37.84
C VAL A 49 0.72 15.27 38.91
N GLN A 50 1.48 14.22 38.59
CA GLN A 50 2.52 13.72 39.48
C GLN A 50 3.73 14.66 39.44
N GLN A 51 4.08 15.18 40.62
CA GLN A 51 5.26 16.01 40.86
C GLN A 51 6.51 15.14 40.92
N THR A 52 7.41 15.26 39.94
CA THR A 52 8.79 14.79 40.08
C THR A 52 9.61 15.87 40.77
N LYS A 53 10.19 15.51 41.92
CA LYS A 53 11.08 16.37 42.72
C LYS A 53 12.38 16.68 41.96
N PRO A 54 12.92 17.91 42.07
CA PRO A 54 14.26 18.23 41.58
C PRO A 54 15.32 17.76 42.58
N ASN A 55 16.28 16.95 42.12
CA ASN A 55 17.45 16.58 42.91
C ASN A 55 18.58 17.58 42.60
N SER A 56 18.96 18.35 43.61
CA SER A 56 19.99 19.37 43.58
C SER A 56 21.39 18.78 43.77
N LEU A 57 22.33 19.36 43.00
CA LEU A 57 23.78 19.48 43.18
C LEU A 57 24.45 18.78 44.39
N GLN A 58 25.49 17.99 44.09
CA GLN A 58 26.76 18.11 44.82
C GLN A 58 27.93 17.90 43.86
N SER A 59 28.73 18.95 43.74
CA SER A 59 30.03 19.06 43.09
C SER A 59 31.13 18.41 43.94
N GLN A 60 32.12 17.79 43.28
CA GLN A 60 33.57 17.92 43.55
C GLN A 60 34.38 16.98 42.63
N GLN A 61 35.31 17.56 41.86
CA GLN A 61 36.48 16.90 41.27
C GLN A 61 37.71 17.16 42.19
N PRO A 62 38.94 16.77 41.80
CA PRO A 62 39.55 15.45 41.79
C PRO A 62 40.76 15.42 42.76
N PRO A 63 41.61 14.38 42.73
CA PRO A 63 43.01 14.73 42.48
C PRO A 63 43.69 13.89 41.40
N GLN A 64 44.64 14.58 40.76
CA GLN A 64 45.66 14.09 39.86
C GLN A 64 46.61 13.12 40.57
N SER A 65 47.06 12.07 39.88
CA SER A 65 48.44 11.64 40.03
C SER A 65 49.00 11.08 38.73
N SER A 66 50.19 11.58 38.46
CA SER A 66 51.12 11.36 37.37
C SER A 66 51.71 9.95 37.35
N ASN A 67 52.09 9.49 36.15
CA ASN A 67 53.41 8.92 35.77
C ASN A 67 53.32 8.58 34.26
N LYS A 68 53.84 9.37 33.32
CA LYS A 68 55.24 9.49 32.82
C LYS A 68 55.89 8.15 32.45
N THR A 69 56.61 8.17 31.31
CA THR A 69 57.60 7.22 30.72
C THR A 69 57.08 6.52 29.45
N SER A 70 57.23 7.11 28.25
CA SER A 70 58.42 7.19 27.38
C SER A 70 58.90 5.84 26.81
N THR A 71 58.66 5.64 25.51
CA THR A 71 59.59 4.98 24.56
C THR A 71 60.98 5.67 24.64
N PRO A 72 62.13 5.07 24.21
CA PRO A 72 62.35 4.51 22.87
C PRO A 72 63.43 3.36 22.83
N PRO A 73 64.29 3.20 21.79
CA PRO A 73 64.22 2.17 20.74
C PRO A 73 65.50 1.28 20.72
N LEU A 74 65.72 0.52 19.63
CA LEU A 74 67.02 0.13 18.99
C LEU A 74 66.75 -1.17 18.19
N ALA A 75 66.62 -1.17 16.86
CA ALA A 75 67.65 -1.03 15.83
C ALA A 75 68.72 -2.13 15.86
N VAL A 76 68.65 -3.07 14.91
CA VAL A 76 69.80 -3.82 14.39
C VAL A 76 69.70 -3.83 12.86
N SER A 77 70.61 -3.10 12.23
CA SER A 77 71.08 -3.23 10.85
C SER A 77 72.10 -4.40 10.79
N LEU A 78 72.64 -4.94 9.69
CA LEU A 78 72.90 -4.51 8.32
C LEU A 78 73.46 -5.76 7.59
N ALA A 79 73.24 -5.87 6.27
CA ALA A 79 74.08 -6.57 5.27
C ALA A 79 74.36 -8.08 5.42
N ASP A 80 73.98 -8.85 4.40
CA ASP A 80 74.95 -9.19 3.35
C ASP A 80 74.26 -9.40 2.00
N LEU A 81 74.93 -8.83 0.99
CA LEU A 81 74.71 -8.96 -0.44
C LEU A 81 75.01 -10.38 -0.91
N GLU A 82 74.33 -10.85 -1.95
CA GLU A 82 75.01 -11.28 -3.18
C GLU A 82 74.00 -11.46 -4.32
N ASP A 83 74.37 -10.85 -5.44
CA ASP A 83 73.65 -10.69 -6.69
C ASP A 83 73.58 -11.97 -7.52
N LEU A 84 72.44 -12.22 -8.17
CA LEU A 84 72.41 -12.84 -9.50
C LEU A 84 71.30 -12.21 -10.32
N ASP A 85 71.71 -11.26 -11.15
CA ASP A 85 70.94 -10.72 -12.26
C ASP A 85 70.63 -11.80 -13.32
N ASP A 86 69.46 -11.59 -13.92
CA ASP A 86 69.25 -11.55 -15.37
C ASP A 86 68.53 -12.71 -16.13
N LEU A 87 67.40 -12.27 -16.73
CA LEU A 87 66.71 -12.73 -17.95
C LEU A 87 65.83 -13.99 -17.88
N ASP A 88 64.50 -13.83 -17.97
CA ASP A 88 63.83 -13.67 -19.28
C ASP A 88 62.30 -13.67 -19.10
N VAL A 89 61.65 -12.56 -19.41
CA VAL A 89 60.18 -12.42 -19.46
C VAL A 89 59.67 -13.15 -20.69
N LYS A 90 59.03 -14.32 -20.52
CA LYS A 90 58.13 -14.87 -21.55
C LYS A 90 56.69 -14.88 -21.05
N SER A 91 55.90 -14.08 -21.75
CA SER A 91 54.46 -13.94 -21.62
C SER A 91 53.73 -15.29 -21.52
N PRO A 92 52.64 -15.38 -20.74
CA PRO A 92 51.85 -16.60 -20.66
C PRO A 92 51.14 -16.90 -21.99
N PRO A 93 51.12 -18.16 -22.47
CA PRO A 93 50.34 -18.50 -23.65
C PRO A 93 48.84 -18.43 -23.35
N LYS A 94 48.14 -17.68 -24.19
CA LYS A 94 46.68 -17.61 -24.29
C LYS A 94 46.11 -19.01 -24.55
N ARG A 95 45.35 -19.57 -23.59
CA ARG A 95 44.45 -20.70 -23.87
C ARG A 95 43.03 -20.17 -24.03
N VAL A 96 42.68 -19.96 -25.29
CA VAL A 96 41.31 -19.75 -25.77
C VAL A 96 40.49 -21.01 -25.54
N ASN A 97 39.56 -20.98 -24.59
CA ASN A 97 38.43 -21.91 -24.59
C ASN A 97 37.23 -21.23 -25.27
N LYS A 98 37.04 -21.67 -26.50
CA LYS A 98 35.98 -21.35 -27.45
C LYS A 98 34.81 -22.32 -27.20
N PHE A 99 33.86 -21.90 -26.38
CA PHE A 99 32.48 -22.39 -26.39
C PHE A 99 31.60 -21.17 -26.13
N ALA A 100 31.14 -20.55 -27.22
CA ALA A 100 29.84 -20.83 -27.81
C ALA A 100 28.75 -20.06 -27.06
N SER A 101 28.53 -18.85 -27.57
CA SER A 101 27.38 -18.01 -27.35
C SER A 101 26.09 -18.83 -27.45
N VAL A 102 25.29 -18.81 -26.39
CA VAL A 102 23.85 -19.05 -26.47
C VAL A 102 23.18 -17.83 -25.86
N GLU A 103 22.86 -16.92 -26.78
CA GLU A 103 21.68 -16.07 -26.83
C GLU A 103 21.26 -15.36 -25.54
N ALA A 104 21.63 -14.07 -25.51
CA ALA A 104 20.90 -13.03 -24.81
C ALA A 104 19.41 -13.10 -25.19
N LYS A 105 18.57 -13.51 -24.24
CA LYS A 105 17.13 -13.26 -24.31
C LYS A 105 16.83 -11.90 -23.69
N ASP A 106 16.56 -10.96 -24.59
CA ASP A 106 15.54 -9.93 -24.50
C ASP A 106 15.38 -9.24 -23.13
N SER A 107 16.18 -8.21 -22.94
CA SER A 107 15.82 -7.05 -22.13
C SER A 107 14.72 -6.25 -22.85
N LYS A 108 13.46 -6.72 -22.73
CA LYS A 108 12.29 -5.91 -23.04
C LYS A 108 11.19 -6.16 -22.01
N ASP A 109 10.69 -5.05 -21.48
CA ASP A 109 9.50 -4.91 -20.65
C ASP A 109 9.62 -5.41 -19.19
N ASN A 110 10.15 -4.55 -18.33
CA ASN A 110 9.40 -4.27 -17.11
C ASN A 110 9.45 -2.78 -16.80
N LYS A 111 8.36 -2.10 -17.16
CA LYS A 111 8.10 -0.72 -16.81
C LYS A 111 7.95 -0.67 -15.30
N ASP A 112 8.99 -0.19 -14.62
CA ASP A 112 9.04 -0.10 -13.17
C ASP A 112 7.83 0.67 -12.63
N ASN A 113 6.97 -0.04 -11.90
CA ASN A 113 6.00 0.58 -11.01
C ASN A 113 6.81 1.23 -9.88
N LYS A 114 6.90 2.56 -9.89
CA LYS A 114 7.64 3.40 -8.92
C LYS A 114 7.08 3.38 -7.49
N ASP A 115 6.10 2.52 -7.18
CA ASP A 115 5.38 2.52 -5.90
C ASP A 115 5.84 1.42 -4.92
N ASP A 116 6.88 0.65 -5.26
CA ASP A 116 7.34 -0.49 -4.44
C ASP A 116 8.58 -0.20 -3.55
N GLU A 117 9.12 1.02 -3.53
CA GLU A 117 10.43 1.31 -2.89
C GLU A 117 10.46 1.20 -1.35
N ASP A 118 9.34 1.27 -0.64
CA ASP A 118 9.33 1.20 0.84
C ASP A 118 9.21 -0.21 1.42
N LYS A 119 9.13 -1.25 0.58
CA LYS A 119 9.05 -2.64 1.06
C LYS A 119 10.43 -3.26 0.98
N GLY A 120 11.06 -3.45 2.15
CA GLY A 120 12.32 -4.20 2.28
C GLY A 120 12.30 -5.53 1.51
N PRO A 121 13.47 -6.10 1.18
CA PRO A 121 13.58 -7.22 0.23
C PRO A 121 12.68 -8.38 0.64
N SER A 122 11.82 -8.82 -0.28
CA SER A 122 10.97 -10.00 -0.06
C SER A 122 11.83 -11.21 0.29
N LEU A 123 11.41 -12.02 1.27
CA LEU A 123 12.16 -13.21 1.74
C LEU A 123 12.56 -14.18 0.62
N ASP A 124 11.82 -14.19 -0.49
CA ASP A 124 12.10 -15.01 -1.67
C ASP A 124 13.36 -14.58 -2.44
N ARG A 125 13.76 -13.31 -2.34
CA ARG A 125 14.95 -12.73 -2.98
C ARG A 125 16.19 -12.76 -2.10
N LEU A 126 16.05 -13.11 -0.83
CA LEU A 126 17.18 -13.19 0.09
C LEU A 126 17.99 -14.45 -0.21
N ARG A 127 19.31 -14.37 0.06
CA ARG A 127 20.21 -15.51 -0.13
C ARG A 127 19.83 -16.65 0.81
N ARG A 128 19.87 -17.88 0.29
CA ARG A 128 19.47 -19.09 1.02
C ARG A 128 20.52 -20.17 1.00
N ASP A 129 20.63 -20.89 2.11
CA ASP A 129 21.47 -22.07 2.29
C ASP A 129 22.91 -21.87 1.77
N GLU A 130 23.24 -22.45 0.61
CA GLU A 130 24.57 -22.45 -0.02
C GLU A 130 24.91 -21.13 -0.73
N GLU A 131 23.91 -20.29 -0.98
CA GLU A 131 24.11 -18.94 -1.54
C GLU A 131 24.74 -17.99 -0.52
N ILE A 132 24.66 -18.32 0.77
CA ILE A 132 25.24 -17.53 1.87
C ILE A 132 26.76 -17.65 1.77
N ARG A 133 27.42 -16.51 1.53
CA ARG A 133 28.87 -16.48 1.27
C ARG A 133 29.73 -16.33 2.53
N SER A 134 29.11 -15.97 3.65
CA SER A 134 29.81 -15.69 4.91
C SER A 134 30.18 -16.99 5.63
N LEU A 135 31.40 -17.02 6.18
CA LEU A 135 31.90 -18.17 6.93
C LEU A 135 31.29 -18.28 8.33
N TRP A 136 31.10 -17.12 8.97
CA TRP A 136 30.53 -16.98 10.31
C TRP A 136 29.19 -16.28 10.20
N ILE A 137 28.19 -16.81 10.89
CA ILE A 137 26.82 -16.30 10.86
C ILE A 137 26.27 -16.21 12.27
N GLN A 138 25.41 -15.23 12.53
CA GLN A 138 24.55 -15.22 13.70
C GLN A 138 23.35 -16.12 13.43
N TYR A 139 23.28 -17.26 14.11
CA TYR A 139 22.25 -18.28 13.84
C TYR A 139 21.05 -18.10 14.77
N ILE A 140 19.85 -18.01 14.19
CA ILE A 140 18.60 -17.89 14.92
C ILE A 140 17.63 -18.99 14.46
N THR A 141 17.16 -19.75 15.44
CA THR A 141 16.14 -20.80 15.28
C THR A 141 14.75 -20.26 15.61
N PRO A 142 13.67 -20.96 15.23
CA PRO A 142 12.32 -20.61 15.71
C PRO A 142 12.19 -20.63 17.24
N GLU A 143 13.02 -21.41 17.93
CA GLU A 143 13.03 -21.53 19.39
C GLU A 143 13.81 -20.41 20.09
N GLY A 144 14.71 -19.73 19.36
CA GLY A 144 15.53 -18.67 19.93
C GLY A 144 16.84 -18.43 19.21
N ASN A 145 17.65 -17.53 19.79
CA ASN A 145 18.97 -17.19 19.29
C ASN A 145 20.00 -18.24 19.74
N GLN A 146 20.76 -18.78 18.79
CA GLN A 146 21.74 -19.84 19.01
C GLN A 146 23.19 -19.33 19.00
N GLY A 147 23.38 -18.01 18.91
CA GLY A 147 24.70 -17.38 18.89
C GLY A 147 25.39 -17.42 17.53
N GLN A 148 26.66 -17.02 17.53
CA GLN A 148 27.52 -17.07 16.35
C GLN A 148 28.00 -18.50 16.10
N LYS A 149 27.80 -19.00 14.88
CA LYS A 149 28.25 -20.34 14.46
C LYS A 149 28.87 -20.29 13.06
N ARG A 150 29.69 -21.28 12.73
CA ARG A 150 30.17 -21.46 11.34
C ARG A 150 29.03 -21.94 10.45
N LEU A 151 28.91 -21.38 9.25
CA LEU A 151 27.89 -21.74 8.26
C LEU A 151 27.89 -23.25 7.97
N ALA A 152 29.07 -23.83 7.75
CA ALA A 152 29.21 -25.26 7.44
C ALA A 152 28.67 -26.18 8.54
N HIS A 153 28.73 -25.76 9.81
CA HIS A 153 28.17 -26.52 10.93
C HIS A 153 26.65 -26.40 10.98
N VAL A 154 26.13 -25.18 10.76
CA VAL A 154 24.69 -24.91 10.74
C VAL A 154 23.99 -25.64 9.59
N LEU A 155 24.60 -25.68 8.39
CA LEU A 155 24.04 -26.39 7.23
C LEU A 155 23.93 -27.91 7.41
N LYS A 156 24.58 -28.47 8.45
CA LYS A 156 24.50 -29.88 8.82
C LYS A 156 23.57 -30.14 10.01
N SER A 157 23.21 -29.11 10.78
CA SER A 157 22.47 -29.28 12.04
C SER A 157 20.96 -29.41 11.86
N PHE A 158 20.41 -29.00 10.72
CA PHE A 158 18.98 -29.06 10.45
C PHE A 158 18.66 -29.92 9.21
N ASP A 159 17.43 -30.43 9.17
CA ASP A 159 16.95 -31.18 8.01
C ASP A 159 16.62 -30.23 6.85
N ARG A 160 17.43 -30.32 5.78
CA ARG A 160 17.28 -29.58 4.52
C ARG A 160 15.98 -29.89 3.80
N SER A 161 15.29 -31.00 4.13
CA SER A 161 14.00 -31.32 3.54
C SER A 161 12.88 -30.41 4.08
N GLN A 162 12.96 -30.01 5.36
CA GLN A 162 11.89 -29.31 6.06
C GLN A 162 12.16 -27.81 6.30
N TYR A 163 13.43 -27.41 6.33
CA TYR A 163 13.84 -26.04 6.66
C TYR A 163 14.74 -25.43 5.59
N TYR A 164 14.77 -24.10 5.60
CA TYR A 164 15.70 -23.25 4.85
C TYR A 164 16.41 -22.31 5.79
N LEU A 165 17.71 -22.11 5.60
CA LEU A 165 18.49 -21.07 6.24
C LEU A 165 18.45 -19.83 5.34
N ILE A 166 17.92 -18.71 5.85
CA ILE A 166 17.77 -17.47 5.08
C ILE A 166 18.58 -16.36 5.75
N GLU A 167 19.40 -15.68 4.96
CA GLU A 167 20.13 -14.48 5.38
C GLU A 167 19.17 -13.28 5.43
N VAL A 168 18.79 -12.83 6.64
CA VAL A 168 17.80 -11.76 6.83
C VAL A 168 18.45 -10.38 6.91
N ASN A 169 19.64 -10.30 7.53
CA ASN A 169 20.40 -9.06 7.57
C ASN A 169 21.85 -9.33 7.12
N PRO A 170 22.18 -9.01 5.85
CA PRO A 170 23.54 -9.16 5.32
C PRO A 170 24.48 -8.02 5.77
N SER A 171 23.96 -6.90 6.27
CA SER A 171 24.76 -5.74 6.65
C SER A 171 25.37 -5.84 8.05
N ALA A 172 25.01 -6.88 8.82
CA ALA A 172 25.55 -7.12 10.15
C ALA A 172 26.84 -7.96 10.06
N ASP A 173 27.81 -7.66 10.93
CA ASP A 173 29.02 -8.47 11.11
C ASP A 173 28.98 -9.16 12.49
N PRO A 174 28.71 -10.48 12.58
CA PRO A 174 28.40 -11.44 11.51
C PRO A 174 26.95 -11.38 10.99
N PRO A 175 26.68 -11.78 9.73
CA PRO A 175 25.36 -11.66 9.12
C PRO A 175 24.32 -12.54 9.80
N VAL A 176 23.09 -12.04 9.89
CA VAL A 176 22.02 -12.66 10.65
C VAL A 176 21.24 -13.64 9.78
N CYS A 177 21.36 -14.92 10.11
CA CYS A 177 20.71 -16.01 9.39
C CYS A 177 19.61 -16.64 10.27
N LYS A 178 18.38 -16.66 9.75
CA LYS A 178 17.21 -17.23 10.44
C LYS A 178 16.77 -18.53 9.77
N LEU A 179 16.46 -19.53 10.58
CA LEU A 179 15.89 -20.80 10.12
C LEU A 179 14.38 -20.67 9.91
N PHE A 180 13.91 -20.99 8.70
CA PHE A 180 12.49 -20.97 8.35
C PHE A 180 12.00 -22.35 7.91
N SER A 181 10.80 -22.74 8.32
CA SER A 181 10.15 -23.93 7.79
C SER A 181 9.60 -23.69 6.38
N LYS A 182 9.84 -24.63 5.47
CA LYS A 182 9.34 -24.55 4.07
C LYS A 182 7.82 -24.43 3.99
N LYS A 183 7.10 -25.12 4.88
CA LYS A 183 5.63 -25.07 4.96
C LYS A 183 5.14 -23.65 5.24
N VAL A 184 5.81 -22.94 6.14
CA VAL A 184 5.46 -21.57 6.51
C VAL A 184 5.75 -20.60 5.37
N LEU A 185 6.92 -20.73 4.72
CA LEU A 185 7.26 -19.90 3.56
C LEU A 185 6.28 -20.12 2.41
N TYR A 186 5.88 -21.36 2.14
CA TYR A 186 4.88 -21.66 1.11
C TYR A 186 3.53 -21.03 1.43
N LYS A 187 3.05 -21.14 2.68
CA LYS A 187 1.79 -20.49 3.12
C LYS A 187 1.86 -18.98 2.95
N LYS A 188 2.93 -18.34 3.44
CA LYS A 188 3.15 -16.89 3.29
C LYS A 188 3.21 -16.46 1.82
N ALA A 189 3.90 -17.23 0.98
CA ALA A 189 3.98 -16.94 -0.46
C ALA A 189 2.62 -17.09 -1.14
N LYS A 190 1.82 -18.09 -0.76
CA LYS A 190 0.47 -18.30 -1.27
C LYS A 190 -0.47 -17.16 -0.84
N GLU A 191 -0.43 -16.79 0.44
CA GLU A 191 -1.18 -15.67 1.00
C GLU A 191 -0.79 -14.35 0.33
N ALA A 192 0.51 -14.08 0.14
CA ALA A 192 0.98 -12.89 -0.56
C ALA A 192 0.51 -12.86 -2.03
N LYS A 193 0.54 -14.00 -2.73
CA LYS A 193 0.01 -14.11 -4.10
C LYS A 193 -1.50 -13.89 -4.14
N GLN A 194 -2.26 -14.41 -3.18
CA GLN A 194 -3.71 -14.22 -3.08
C GLN A 194 -4.06 -12.76 -2.75
N ALA A 195 -3.34 -12.15 -1.81
CA ALA A 195 -3.52 -10.74 -1.43
C ALA A 195 -3.23 -9.82 -2.61
N LYS A 196 -2.15 -10.07 -3.39
CA LYS A 196 -1.85 -9.30 -4.61
C LYS A 196 -2.95 -9.42 -5.67
N LYS A 197 -3.56 -10.61 -5.82
CA LYS A 197 -4.71 -10.81 -6.73
C LYS A 197 -5.94 -10.06 -6.24
N ALA A 198 -6.18 -10.04 -4.93
CA ALA A 198 -7.31 -9.32 -4.33
C ALA A 198 -7.09 -7.80 -4.34
N SER A 199 -5.86 -7.30 -4.22
CA SER A 199 -5.53 -5.87 -4.26
C SER A 199 -5.44 -5.31 -5.68
N ALA A 200 -5.37 -6.16 -6.71
CA ALA A 200 -5.40 -5.76 -8.11
C ALA A 200 -6.82 -5.35 -8.57
N LEU A 201 -7.60 -4.71 -7.69
CA LEU A 201 -8.87 -4.10 -8.04
C LEU A 201 -8.59 -2.91 -8.95
N THR A 202 -8.53 -3.19 -10.26
CA THR A 202 -8.33 -2.17 -11.28
C THR A 202 -9.50 -1.19 -11.26
N THR A 203 -9.20 0.11 -11.28
CA THR A 203 -10.18 1.15 -11.56
C THR A 203 -10.46 1.15 -13.06
N LYS A 204 -11.73 1.04 -13.43
CA LYS A 204 -12.20 1.17 -14.81
C LYS A 204 -12.89 2.51 -14.97
N GLU A 205 -12.76 3.09 -16.15
CA GLU A 205 -13.40 4.35 -16.50
C GLU A 205 -14.53 4.08 -17.50
N LEU A 206 -15.70 4.65 -17.24
CA LEU A 206 -16.86 4.61 -18.12
C LEU A 206 -17.21 6.04 -18.55
N GLN A 207 -17.02 6.31 -19.83
CA GLN A 207 -17.41 7.57 -20.44
C GLN A 207 -18.76 7.44 -21.14
N LEU A 208 -19.72 8.26 -20.73
CA LEU A 208 -21.06 8.34 -21.30
C LEU A 208 -21.32 9.74 -21.84
N HIS A 209 -22.29 9.83 -22.76
CA HIS A 209 -22.75 11.10 -23.29
C HIS A 209 -24.24 11.31 -23.04
N TRP A 210 -24.65 12.55 -22.81
CA TRP A 210 -26.06 12.91 -22.56
C TRP A 210 -27.02 12.65 -23.72
N GLY A 211 -26.51 12.42 -24.94
CA GLY A 211 -27.31 12.10 -26.13
C GLY A 211 -27.03 10.70 -26.66
N THR A 212 -26.72 9.75 -25.76
CA THR A 212 -26.46 8.35 -26.12
C THR A 212 -27.79 7.65 -26.41
N ASP A 213 -27.79 6.76 -27.41
CA ASP A 213 -28.94 5.92 -27.73
C ASP A 213 -29.24 4.91 -26.61
N ALA A 214 -30.51 4.54 -26.42
CA ALA A 214 -30.93 3.62 -25.37
C ALA A 214 -30.22 2.27 -25.46
N HIS A 215 -29.99 1.75 -26.68
CA HIS A 215 -29.35 0.46 -26.90
C HIS A 215 -27.85 0.49 -26.56
N ASP A 216 -27.14 1.55 -26.97
CA ASP A 216 -25.71 1.72 -26.66
C ASP A 216 -25.48 1.91 -25.14
N LEU A 217 -26.40 2.62 -24.47
CA LEU A 217 -26.38 2.75 -23.03
C LEU A 217 -26.50 1.38 -22.34
N ASP A 218 -27.48 0.57 -22.74
CA ASP A 218 -27.73 -0.74 -22.11
C ASP A 218 -26.55 -1.71 -22.30
N HIS A 219 -25.90 -1.71 -23.47
CA HIS A 219 -24.67 -2.49 -23.71
C HIS A 219 -23.51 -2.07 -22.80
N LYS A 220 -23.29 -0.76 -22.63
CA LYS A 220 -22.26 -0.25 -21.73
C LYS A 220 -22.59 -0.62 -20.28
N LEU A 221 -23.82 -0.42 -19.84
CA LEU A 221 -24.26 -0.75 -18.49
C LEU A 221 -24.07 -2.24 -18.17
N SER A 222 -24.50 -3.13 -19.05
CA SER A 222 -24.34 -4.59 -18.89
C SER A 222 -22.86 -5.00 -18.75
N LYS A 223 -21.98 -4.43 -19.60
CA LYS A 223 -20.54 -4.69 -19.52
C LYS A 223 -19.94 -4.24 -18.19
N PHE A 224 -20.35 -3.06 -17.70
CA PHE A 224 -19.81 -2.48 -16.47
C PHE A 224 -20.41 -3.07 -15.21
N ARG A 225 -21.64 -3.59 -15.27
CA ARG A 225 -22.24 -4.41 -14.21
C ARG A 225 -21.37 -5.64 -13.91
N GLY A 226 -20.94 -6.37 -14.94
CA GLY A 226 -20.04 -7.51 -14.76
C GLY A 226 -18.66 -7.15 -14.19
N PHE A 227 -18.20 -5.90 -14.29
CA PHE A 227 -16.98 -5.43 -13.62
C PHE A 227 -17.23 -5.10 -12.14
N LEU A 228 -18.37 -4.49 -11.82
CA LEU A 228 -18.76 -4.20 -10.44
C LEU A 228 -19.02 -5.48 -9.64
N GLU A 229 -19.64 -6.50 -10.25
CA GLU A 229 -19.84 -7.81 -9.62
C GLU A 229 -18.51 -8.52 -9.27
N LYS A 230 -17.43 -8.22 -10.01
CA LYS A 230 -16.06 -8.70 -9.71
C LYS A 230 -15.36 -7.87 -8.62
N GLY A 231 -15.98 -6.80 -8.13
CA GLY A 231 -15.46 -5.92 -7.09
C GLY A 231 -14.59 -4.76 -7.60
N HIS A 232 -14.50 -4.54 -8.92
CA HIS A 232 -13.70 -3.43 -9.47
C HIS A 232 -14.26 -2.05 -9.08
N ARG A 233 -13.37 -1.04 -9.08
CA ARG A 233 -13.78 0.36 -8.97
C ARG A 233 -14.17 0.88 -10.34
N LEU A 234 -15.23 1.68 -10.39
CA LEU A 234 -15.74 2.27 -11.63
C LEU A 234 -15.89 3.77 -11.47
N GLU A 235 -15.12 4.53 -12.25
CA GLU A 235 -15.30 5.97 -12.40
C GLU A 235 -16.22 6.22 -13.60
N ILE A 236 -17.38 6.80 -13.37
CA ILE A 236 -18.35 7.13 -14.41
C ILE A 236 -18.27 8.63 -14.67
N GLN A 237 -18.01 8.99 -15.92
CA GLN A 237 -17.99 10.37 -16.39
C GLN A 237 -19.05 10.53 -17.48
N ILE A 238 -20.04 11.39 -17.23
CA ILE A 238 -21.08 11.71 -18.21
C ILE A 238 -20.83 13.11 -18.73
N ASN A 239 -20.53 13.23 -20.02
CA ASN A 239 -20.10 14.47 -20.66
C ASN A 239 -21.05 14.89 -21.80
N GLY A 240 -21.29 16.19 -21.94
CA GLY A 240 -21.99 16.74 -23.10
C GLY A 240 -21.23 16.55 -24.40
N ARG A 241 -21.96 16.23 -25.47
CA ARG A 241 -21.42 16.27 -26.83
C ARG A 241 -21.39 17.73 -27.29
N ARG A 242 -20.28 18.17 -27.89
CA ARG A 242 -20.18 19.51 -28.49
C ARG A 242 -21.29 19.70 -29.52
N GLY A 243 -22.00 20.82 -29.44
CA GLY A 243 -23.05 21.20 -30.40
C GLY A 243 -24.42 20.56 -30.20
N LYS A 244 -24.63 19.77 -29.14
CA LYS A 244 -25.98 19.29 -28.74
C LYS A 244 -26.33 19.80 -27.34
N ASN A 245 -27.38 20.60 -27.26
CA ASN A 245 -27.95 21.01 -25.99
C ASN A 245 -28.95 19.94 -25.54
N THR A 246 -28.52 19.08 -24.61
CA THR A 246 -29.43 18.13 -23.97
C THR A 246 -30.29 18.86 -22.95
N THR A 247 -31.58 18.57 -22.96
CA THR A 247 -32.58 19.12 -22.01
C THR A 247 -32.34 18.56 -20.61
N ALA A 248 -32.72 19.28 -19.55
CA ALA A 248 -32.57 18.79 -18.18
C ALA A 248 -33.24 17.41 -17.98
N ALA A 249 -34.46 17.23 -18.52
CA ALA A 249 -35.22 15.98 -18.43
C ALA A 249 -34.49 14.76 -19.04
N GLU A 250 -33.83 14.93 -20.18
CA GLU A 250 -33.06 13.86 -20.83
C GLU A 250 -31.82 13.49 -20.01
N ARG A 251 -31.20 14.46 -19.35
CA ARG A 251 -30.06 14.20 -18.44
C ARG A 251 -30.52 13.38 -17.25
N ASP A 252 -31.62 13.80 -16.62
CA ASP A 252 -32.17 13.14 -15.45
C ASP A 252 -32.57 11.69 -15.76
N ALA A 253 -33.19 11.46 -16.93
CA ALA A 253 -33.53 10.12 -17.39
C ALA A 253 -32.31 9.19 -17.51
N ILE A 254 -31.19 9.68 -18.07
CA ILE A 254 -29.96 8.89 -18.17
C ILE A 254 -29.36 8.61 -16.78
N MET A 255 -29.33 9.62 -15.90
CA MET A 255 -28.80 9.46 -14.54
C MET A 255 -29.60 8.44 -13.75
N GLU A 256 -30.93 8.49 -13.83
CA GLU A 256 -31.82 7.56 -13.15
C GLU A 256 -31.59 6.13 -13.65
N ARG A 257 -31.46 5.93 -14.96
CA ARG A 257 -31.19 4.62 -15.57
C ARG A 257 -29.85 4.04 -15.12
N VAL A 258 -28.78 4.86 -15.13
CA VAL A 258 -27.44 4.48 -14.64
C VAL A 258 -27.50 4.10 -13.16
N ARG A 259 -28.23 4.87 -12.35
CA ARG A 259 -28.38 4.60 -10.92
C ARG A 259 -29.13 3.29 -10.67
N ALA A 260 -30.27 3.09 -11.32
CA ALA A 260 -31.10 1.90 -11.14
C ALA A 260 -30.32 0.60 -11.41
N GLU A 261 -29.49 0.58 -12.46
CA GLU A 261 -28.70 -0.60 -12.81
C GLU A 261 -27.57 -0.88 -11.81
N PHE A 262 -26.92 0.16 -11.26
CA PHE A 262 -25.75 0.00 -10.40
C PHE A 262 -26.04 0.00 -8.89
N GLU A 263 -27.22 0.46 -8.45
CA GLU A 263 -27.65 0.45 -7.04
C GLU A 263 -27.54 -0.95 -6.38
N PRO A 264 -27.94 -2.08 -7.02
CA PRO A 264 -27.88 -3.40 -6.35
C PRO A 264 -26.47 -3.99 -6.26
N VAL A 265 -25.52 -3.56 -7.09
CA VAL A 265 -24.20 -4.19 -7.22
C VAL A 265 -23.05 -3.32 -6.71
N SER A 266 -23.31 -2.06 -6.37
CA SER A 266 -22.25 -1.10 -6.06
C SER A 266 -22.52 -0.27 -4.81
N LYS A 267 -21.42 0.22 -4.23
CA LYS A 267 -21.41 1.20 -3.15
C LYS A 267 -20.75 2.48 -3.66
N TYR A 268 -21.33 3.63 -3.35
CA TYR A 268 -20.73 4.93 -3.65
C TYR A 268 -19.47 5.15 -2.81
N VAL A 269 -18.34 5.35 -3.50
CA VAL A 269 -17.10 5.86 -2.88
C VAL A 269 -17.11 7.38 -2.92
N ARG A 270 -17.43 7.94 -4.08
CA ARG A 270 -17.69 9.36 -4.28
C ARG A 270 -19.12 9.52 -4.78
N LYS A 271 -19.90 10.31 -4.07
CA LYS A 271 -21.26 10.67 -4.51
C LYS A 271 -21.18 11.46 -5.81
N MET A 272 -22.31 11.56 -6.49
CA MET A 272 -22.40 12.28 -7.74
C MET A 272 -22.06 13.76 -7.55
N GLU A 273 -21.07 14.24 -8.29
CA GLU A 273 -20.61 15.63 -8.28
C GLU A 273 -20.61 16.21 -9.70
N TRP A 274 -21.16 17.42 -9.82
CA TRP A 274 -21.06 18.21 -11.05
C TRP A 274 -19.72 18.94 -11.04
N ILE A 275 -18.84 18.60 -11.99
CA ILE A 275 -17.56 19.29 -12.16
C ILE A 275 -17.74 20.52 -13.04
N THR A 276 -18.57 20.40 -14.08
CA THR A 276 -18.92 21.46 -15.03
C THR A 276 -20.45 21.42 -15.21
N PRO A 277 -21.14 22.50 -15.62
CA PRO A 277 -22.58 22.48 -15.92
C PRO A 277 -23.03 21.42 -16.93
N THR A 278 -22.09 20.82 -17.65
CA THR A 278 -22.32 19.79 -18.67
C THR A 278 -21.63 18.47 -18.36
N SER A 279 -20.89 18.35 -17.26
CA SER A 279 -20.19 17.12 -16.89
C SER A 279 -20.48 16.69 -15.46
N VAL A 280 -20.77 15.40 -15.33
CA VAL A 280 -21.02 14.74 -14.05
C VAL A 280 -20.01 13.64 -13.88
N THR A 281 -19.46 13.52 -12.67
CA THR A 281 -18.61 12.39 -12.32
C THR A 281 -19.12 11.71 -11.05
N MET A 282 -19.02 10.39 -11.01
CA MET A 282 -19.26 9.59 -9.80
C MET A 282 -18.29 8.42 -9.73
N LEU A 283 -17.98 7.98 -8.51
CA LEU A 283 -17.08 6.84 -8.28
C LEU A 283 -17.81 5.76 -7.50
N LEU A 284 -17.94 4.60 -8.13
CA LEU A 284 -18.56 3.41 -7.58
C LEU A 284 -17.50 2.37 -7.23
N GLN A 285 -17.75 1.62 -6.16
CA GLN A 285 -17.01 0.41 -5.84
C GLN A 285 -17.95 -0.78 -5.89
N GLY A 286 -17.60 -1.76 -6.71
CA GLY A 286 -18.32 -3.02 -6.79
C GLY A 286 -18.31 -3.77 -5.47
N VAL A 287 -19.47 -4.27 -5.06
CA VAL A 287 -19.58 -5.22 -3.95
C VAL A 287 -19.63 -6.61 -4.58
N PRO A 288 -18.63 -7.48 -4.34
CA PRO A 288 -18.65 -8.82 -4.91
C PRO A 288 -19.84 -9.60 -4.36
N GLN A 289 -20.87 -9.76 -5.19
CA GLN A 289 -22.04 -10.56 -4.89
C GLN A 289 -21.59 -12.02 -4.82
N LYS A 290 -21.68 -12.62 -3.64
CA LYS A 290 -21.40 -14.05 -3.46
C LYS A 290 -22.57 -14.80 -4.10
N VAL A 291 -22.48 -15.06 -5.40
CA VAL A 291 -23.52 -15.78 -6.15
C VAL A 291 -23.60 -17.18 -5.56
N GLU A 292 -24.57 -17.41 -4.68
CA GLU A 292 -25.01 -18.74 -4.30
C GLU A 292 -25.60 -19.36 -5.56
N LYS A 293 -24.76 -20.06 -6.34
CA LYS A 293 -25.23 -20.82 -7.48
C LYS A 293 -26.08 -21.95 -6.94
N THR A 294 -27.39 -21.76 -6.91
CA THR A 294 -28.37 -22.83 -6.80
C THR A 294 -28.14 -23.74 -8.00
N LYS A 295 -27.53 -24.91 -7.75
CA LYS A 295 -27.46 -25.98 -8.74
C LYS A 295 -28.88 -26.51 -8.88
N GLU A 296 -29.60 -26.05 -9.89
CA GLU A 296 -30.76 -26.81 -10.38
C GLU A 296 -30.21 -28.11 -10.98
N VAL A 297 -30.63 -29.22 -10.38
CA VAL A 297 -30.25 -30.61 -10.68
C VAL A 297 -31.28 -31.20 -11.62
#